data_AF-A0A1J5DBH5-F1
#
_entry.id   AF-A0A1J5DBH5-F1
#
_cell.length_a   1.000
_cell.length_b   1.000
_cell.length_c   1.000
_cell.angle_alpha   90.00
_cell.angle_beta   90.00
_cell.angle_gamma   90.00
#
_symmetry.space_group_name_H-M   'P 1'
#
loop_
_entity.id
_entity.type
_entity.pdbx_description
1 polymer ?
#
loop_
_entity_poly.entity_id
_entity_poly.type
_entity_poly.pdbx_seq_one_letter_code
_entity_poly.pdbx_strand_id
1 'polypeptide(L)'
;MAQSIDQNSDPFGTFAFKIVIGGIAQGYFQEVSGLSAQIEIVEVQEGGRNNTTRKLVGQGKFPNLVLKRGFCTGTLLQALMEFHDSRNRINGSIEMYSNKGSKMVASWTFTNGVPVKWDGPQLSVSQNAIAVESLEIAHEGITKYKVNPLDRSGG
;
A
#
# COMPACT_ATOMS: atom_id res chain seq x y z
N MET A 1 27.73 -7.48 -25.41
CA MET A 1 26.48 -6.75 -25.69
C MET A 1 25.82 -6.43 -24.36
N ALA A 2 25.95 -5.19 -23.88
CA ALA A 2 25.23 -4.72 -22.71
C ALA A 2 23.81 -4.36 -23.14
N GLN A 3 22.79 -4.98 -22.52
CA GLN A 3 21.40 -4.61 -22.73
C GLN A 3 21.21 -3.19 -22.17
N SER A 4 20.84 -2.26 -23.06
CA SER A 4 20.50 -0.89 -22.69
C SER A 4 19.29 -0.91 -21.77
N ILE A 5 19.50 -0.53 -20.51
CA ILE A 5 18.42 -0.24 -19.57
C ILE A 5 17.78 1.03 -20.11
N ASP A 6 16.58 0.92 -20.68
CA ASP A 6 15.81 2.08 -21.11
C ASP A 6 15.36 2.84 -19.86
N GLN A 7 16.23 3.75 -19.40
CA GLN A 7 16.13 4.50 -18.14
C GLN A 7 15.23 5.74 -18.26
N ASN A 8 14.56 5.93 -19.40
CA ASN A 8 13.68 7.08 -19.62
C ASN A 8 12.22 6.62 -19.77
N SER A 9 11.66 6.10 -18.68
CA SER A 9 10.21 5.96 -18.53
C SER A 9 9.67 7.29 -18.04
N ASP A 10 8.78 7.92 -18.82
CA ASP A 10 8.00 9.06 -18.34
C ASP A 10 7.40 8.73 -16.96
N PRO A 11 7.37 9.70 -16.03
CA PRO A 11 6.76 9.48 -14.72
C PRO A 11 5.29 9.12 -14.89
N PHE A 12 4.85 8.07 -14.20
CA PHE A 12 3.43 7.72 -14.12
C PHE A 12 2.71 8.62 -13.12
N GLY A 13 1.52 9.09 -13.47
CA GLY A 13 0.69 9.88 -12.57
C GLY A 13 0.02 9.02 -11.50
N THR A 14 -0.17 9.59 -10.32
CA THR A 14 -0.75 8.90 -9.14
C THR A 14 -2.27 8.74 -9.19
N PHE A 15 -2.92 9.20 -10.25
CA PHE A 15 -4.38 9.39 -10.31
C PHE A 15 -5.18 8.14 -10.73
N ALA A 16 -4.51 7.09 -11.21
CA ALA A 16 -5.17 5.86 -11.66
C ALA A 16 -4.65 4.66 -10.87
N PHE A 17 -5.39 4.29 -9.82
CA PHE A 17 -5.09 3.08 -9.05
C PHE A 17 -6.36 2.39 -8.58
N LYS A 18 -6.23 1.09 -8.35
CA LYS A 18 -7.28 0.21 -7.86
C LYS A 18 -6.76 -0.52 -6.64
N ILE A 19 -7.62 -0.69 -5.65
CA ILE A 19 -7.29 -1.55 -4.50
C ILE A 19 -8.14 -2.80 -4.59
N VAL A 20 -7.47 -3.94 -4.46
CA VAL A 20 -8.10 -5.25 -4.38
C VAL A 20 -7.75 -5.83 -3.02
N ILE A 21 -8.73 -5.84 -2.12
CA ILE A 21 -8.60 -6.43 -0.78
C ILE A 21 -9.40 -7.72 -0.79
N GLY A 22 -8.73 -8.86 -0.56
CA GLY A 22 -9.36 -10.18 -0.61
C GLY A 22 -10.62 -10.25 0.27
N GLY A 23 -11.78 -10.39 -0.37
CA GLY A 23 -13.08 -10.56 0.30
C GLY A 23 -13.73 -9.31 0.90
N ILE A 24 -13.07 -8.14 0.89
CA ILE A 24 -13.56 -6.95 1.61
C ILE A 24 -13.95 -5.80 0.69
N ALA A 25 -13.08 -5.48 -0.27
CA ALA A 25 -13.30 -4.31 -1.12
C ALA A 25 -12.55 -4.44 -2.44
N GLN A 26 -13.26 -4.16 -3.52
CA GLN A 26 -12.69 -3.91 -4.83
C GLN A 26 -13.22 -2.56 -5.30
N GLY A 27 -12.36 -1.55 -5.40
CA GLY A 27 -12.85 -0.22 -5.75
C GLY A 27 -11.79 0.84 -5.94
N TYR A 28 -12.27 2.00 -6.36
CA TYR A 28 -11.48 3.22 -6.48
C TYR A 28 -11.43 3.91 -5.11
N PHE A 29 -10.21 4.19 -4.67
CA PHE A 29 -9.95 4.98 -3.48
C PHE A 29 -9.42 6.34 -3.91
N GLN A 30 -9.62 7.35 -3.08
CA GLN A 30 -9.11 8.70 -3.34
C GLN A 30 -7.64 8.82 -2.95
N GLU A 31 -7.22 8.12 -1.90
CA GLU A 31 -5.86 8.20 -1.37
C GLU A 31 -5.42 6.87 -0.77
N VAL A 32 -4.15 6.53 -0.98
CA VAL A 32 -3.44 5.47 -0.27
C VAL A 32 -2.15 6.04 0.27
N SER A 33 -1.93 5.85 1.57
CA SER A 33 -0.66 6.17 2.22
C SER A 33 -0.16 4.98 3.04
N GLY A 34 1.07 5.08 3.55
CA GLY A 34 1.74 3.97 4.24
C GLY A 34 2.48 3.00 3.31
N LEU A 35 2.54 3.28 2.00
CA LEU A 35 3.39 2.56 1.04
C LEU A 35 4.88 2.84 1.26
N SER A 36 5.43 2.38 2.38
CA SER A 36 6.84 2.49 2.69
C SER A 36 7.36 1.24 3.41
N ALA A 37 8.67 1.07 3.37
CA ALA A 37 9.37 0.00 4.07
C ALA A 37 10.68 0.57 4.59
N GLN A 38 10.97 0.33 5.86
CA GLN A 38 12.23 0.71 6.49
C GLN A 38 12.91 -0.53 7.05
N ILE A 39 14.23 -0.61 6.90
CA ILE A 39 15.04 -1.63 7.56
C ILE A 39 15.75 -0.95 8.72
N GLU A 40 15.56 -1.48 9.93
CA GLU A 40 16.29 -1.01 11.10
C GLU A 40 17.79 -1.31 10.96
N ILE A 41 18.63 -0.35 11.36
CA ILE A 41 20.09 -0.52 11.35
C ILE A 41 20.58 -0.39 12.79
N VAL A 42 21.26 -1.43 13.26
CA VAL A 42 21.88 -1.47 14.59
C VAL A 42 23.37 -1.18 14.42
N GLU A 43 23.86 -0.14 15.10
CA GLU A 43 25.26 0.26 15.03
C GLU A 43 26.07 -0.36 16.17
N VAL A 44 27.13 -1.09 15.84
CA VAL A 44 28.03 -1.77 16.78
C VAL A 44 29.41 -1.14 16.68
N GLN A 45 29.90 -0.60 17.80
CA GLN A 45 31.27 -0.10 17.92
C GLN A 45 32.20 -1.26 18.29
N GLU A 46 33.21 -1.51 17.46
CA GLU A 46 34.23 -2.53 17.70
C GLU A 46 35.53 -1.82 18.14
N GLY A 47 36.09 -2.22 19.28
CA GLY A 47 37.37 -1.70 19.75
C GLY A 47 38.49 -2.01 18.75
N GLY A 48 39.43 -1.07 18.57
CA GLY A 48 40.51 -1.19 17.60
C GLY A 48 40.17 -0.69 16.19
N ARG A 49 38.91 -0.33 15.92
CA ARG A 49 38.47 0.28 14.65
C ARG A 49 37.80 1.63 14.90
N ASN A 50 38.60 2.68 15.01
CA ASN A 50 38.14 4.04 15.35
C ASN A 50 37.63 4.86 14.15
N ASN A 51 37.67 4.31 12.94
CA ASN A 51 37.32 5.04 11.72
C ASN A 51 35.83 4.91 11.32
N THR A 52 35.16 3.83 11.69
CA THR A 52 33.78 3.53 11.27
C THR A 52 33.09 2.57 12.23
N THR A 53 31.80 2.77 12.45
CA THR A 53 30.95 1.84 13.20
C THR A 53 30.39 0.75 12.28
N ARG A 54 30.28 -0.48 12.78
CA ARG A 54 29.70 -1.60 12.02
C ARG A 54 28.18 -1.48 12.02
N LYS A 55 27.55 -1.61 10.84
CA LYS A 55 26.10 -1.55 10.68
C LYS A 55 25.55 -2.96 10.50
N LEU A 56 24.68 -3.39 11.41
CA LEU A 56 23.97 -4.66 11.36
C LEU A 56 22.52 -4.42 10.91
N VAL A 57 22.01 -5.34 10.08
CA VAL A 57 20.65 -5.28 9.56
C VAL A 57 19.68 -5.85 10.61
N GLY A 58 18.75 -5.02 11.06
CA GLY A 58 17.69 -5.35 12.00
C GLY A 58 16.37 -5.70 11.31
N GLN A 59 15.25 -5.51 12.02
CA GLN A 59 13.92 -5.87 11.51
C GLN A 59 13.40 -4.86 10.49
N GLY A 60 12.52 -5.34 9.60
CA GLY A 60 11.74 -4.48 8.70
C GLY A 60 10.58 -3.82 9.45
N LYS A 61 10.41 -2.51 9.29
CA LYS A 61 9.28 -1.74 9.78
C LYS A 61 8.41 -1.37 8.58
N PHE A 62 7.15 -1.78 8.65
CA PHE A 62 6.12 -1.48 7.66
C PHE A 62 5.02 -0.70 8.37
N PRO A 63 4.86 0.60 8.09
CA PRO A 63 3.77 1.35 8.68
C PRO A 63 2.43 0.87 8.13
N ASN A 64 1.36 1.13 8.87
CA ASN A 64 0.02 0.74 8.45
C ASN A 64 -0.37 1.43 7.14
N LEU A 65 -1.12 0.72 6.30
CA LEU A 65 -1.73 1.29 5.11
C LEU A 65 -2.97 2.07 5.51
N VAL A 66 -3.07 3.31 5.05
CA VAL A 66 -4.27 4.14 5.27
C VAL A 66 -4.93 4.39 3.93
N LEU A 67 -6.16 3.89 3.80
CA LEU A 67 -6.95 3.93 2.58
C LEU A 67 -8.10 4.90 2.77
N LYS A 68 -8.20 5.95 1.94
CA LYS A 68 -9.33 6.91 1.98
C LYS A 68 -10.18 6.80 0.75
N ARG A 69 -11.50 6.82 0.89
CA ARG A 69 -12.44 6.84 -0.22
C ARG A 69 -13.68 7.67 0.09
N GLY A 70 -14.45 7.97 -0.95
CA GLY A 70 -15.80 8.51 -0.75
C GLY A 70 -16.65 7.50 0.03
N PHE A 71 -17.46 8.00 0.95
CA PHE A 71 -18.35 7.16 1.75
C PHE A 71 -19.38 6.49 0.84
N CYS A 72 -19.38 5.17 0.87
CA CYS A 72 -20.37 4.33 0.21
C CYS A 72 -21.02 3.43 1.28
N THR A 73 -22.27 3.03 1.08
CA THR A 73 -22.97 2.19 2.05
C THR A 73 -22.26 0.85 2.27
N GLY A 74 -21.76 0.64 3.50
CA GLY A 74 -21.61 -0.66 4.16
C GLY A 74 -20.54 -1.64 3.66
N THR A 75 -19.24 -1.31 3.71
CA THR A 75 -18.19 -2.34 3.50
C THR A 75 -16.97 -2.20 4.42
N LEU A 76 -16.46 -1.00 4.70
CA LEU A 76 -15.22 -0.87 5.49
C LEU A 76 -15.42 -1.03 7.00
N LEU A 77 -16.48 -0.43 7.58
CA LEU A 77 -16.78 -0.60 9.00
C LEU A 77 -17.16 -2.05 9.33
N GLN A 78 -17.96 -2.69 8.47
CA GLN A 78 -18.33 -4.10 8.65
C GLN A 78 -17.09 -5.00 8.60
N ALA A 79 -16.18 -4.75 7.66
CA ALA A 79 -14.90 -5.42 7.63
C ALA A 79 -14.08 -5.22 8.91
N LEU A 80 -14.07 -4.03 9.52
CA LEU A 80 -13.40 -3.88 10.81
C LEU A 80 -14.05 -4.75 11.90
N MET A 81 -15.38 -4.78 11.97
CA MET A 81 -16.11 -5.55 12.98
C MET A 81 -15.94 -7.06 12.81
N GLU A 82 -15.96 -7.57 11.57
CA GLU A 82 -15.75 -8.99 11.28
C GLU A 82 -14.33 -9.48 11.66
N PHE A 83 -13.33 -8.62 11.49
CA PHE A 83 -11.94 -8.93 11.80
C PHE A 83 -11.59 -8.69 13.27
N HIS A 84 -12.37 -7.89 13.98
CA HIS A 84 -12.23 -7.78 15.43
C HIS A 84 -12.51 -9.12 16.12
N ASP A 85 -13.56 -9.81 15.70
CA ASP A 85 -14.01 -11.06 16.34
C ASP A 85 -13.33 -12.32 15.75
N SER A 86 -12.58 -12.18 14.66
CA SER A 86 -11.90 -13.29 14.00
C SER A 86 -10.38 -13.10 14.00
N ARG A 87 -9.62 -14.19 14.16
CA ARG A 87 -8.16 -14.17 13.92
C ARG A 87 -7.80 -14.15 12.43
N ASN A 88 -8.74 -13.70 11.59
CA ASN A 88 -8.58 -13.72 10.15
C ASN A 88 -7.55 -12.67 9.71
N ARG A 89 -6.88 -12.98 8.61
CA ARG A 89 -5.88 -12.14 7.97
C ARG A 89 -6.22 -12.03 6.49
N ILE A 90 -6.00 -10.86 5.92
CA ILE A 90 -6.25 -10.59 4.50
C ILE A 90 -4.97 -10.28 3.75
N ASN A 91 -4.94 -10.68 2.49
CA ASN A 91 -3.96 -10.17 1.56
C ASN A 91 -4.66 -9.19 0.61
N GLY A 92 -3.89 -8.24 0.08
CA GLY A 92 -4.43 -7.31 -0.90
C GLY A 92 -3.34 -6.67 -1.74
N SER A 93 -3.76 -6.09 -2.85
CA SER A 93 -2.90 -5.38 -3.79
C SER A 93 -3.38 -3.95 -4.01
N ILE A 94 -2.42 -3.06 -4.19
CA ILE A 94 -2.60 -1.70 -4.68
C ILE A 94 -2.00 -1.67 -6.08
N GLU A 95 -2.86 -1.54 -7.09
CA GLU A 95 -2.51 -1.66 -8.50
C GLU A 95 -2.54 -0.28 -9.13
N MET A 96 -1.40 0.16 -9.66
CA MET A 96 -1.26 1.43 -10.38
C MET A 96 -1.37 1.18 -11.88
N TYR A 97 -2.12 2.05 -12.55
CA TYR A 97 -2.33 2.00 -14.00
C TYR A 97 -1.64 3.15 -14.71
N SER A 98 -1.33 2.94 -15.98
CA SER A 98 -0.76 3.96 -16.87
C SER A 98 -1.71 5.16 -17.00
N ASN A 99 -1.16 6.34 -17.35
CA ASN A 99 -1.93 7.57 -17.59
C ASN A 99 -3.04 7.40 -18.66
N LYS A 100 -2.91 6.40 -19.55
CA LYS A 100 -3.92 6.05 -20.56
C LYS A 100 -4.99 5.06 -20.05
N GLY A 101 -4.94 4.68 -18.78
CA GLY A 101 -5.93 3.85 -18.07
C GLY A 101 -5.90 2.35 -18.36
N SER A 102 -5.31 1.91 -19.47
CA SER A 102 -5.52 0.52 -19.94
C SER A 102 -4.53 -0.53 -19.42
N LYS A 103 -3.44 -0.13 -18.77
CA LYS A 103 -2.34 -1.06 -18.43
C LYS A 103 -1.85 -0.87 -17.01
N MET A 104 -1.81 -1.96 -16.24
CA MET A 104 -1.15 -1.98 -14.93
C MET A 104 0.36 -1.80 -15.09
N VAL A 105 0.93 -0.83 -14.37
CA VAL A 105 2.36 -0.46 -14.46
C VAL A 105 3.12 -0.85 -13.19
N ALA A 106 2.44 -0.95 -12.05
CA ALA A 106 3.00 -1.42 -10.79
C ALA A 106 1.91 -2.05 -9.93
N SER A 107 2.31 -2.99 -9.08
CA SER A 107 1.45 -3.52 -8.03
C SER A 107 2.25 -3.66 -6.73
N TRP A 108 1.65 -3.22 -5.62
CA TRP A 108 2.16 -3.44 -4.28
C TRP A 108 1.23 -4.40 -3.56
N THR A 109 1.75 -5.56 -3.18
CA THR A 109 0.99 -6.59 -2.47
C THR A 109 1.40 -6.61 -1.01
N PHE A 110 0.44 -6.43 -0.11
CA PHE A 110 0.64 -6.60 1.32
C PHE A 110 0.14 -7.98 1.77
N THR A 111 0.75 -8.49 2.84
CA THR A 111 0.46 -9.82 3.40
C THR A 111 0.05 -9.75 4.86
N ASN A 112 -0.84 -10.66 5.25
CA ASN A 112 -1.35 -10.79 6.62
C ASN A 112 -1.91 -9.47 7.20
N GLY A 113 -2.64 -8.74 6.36
CA GLY A 113 -3.33 -7.52 6.72
C GLY A 113 -4.44 -7.73 7.75
N VAL A 114 -4.66 -6.72 8.58
CA VAL A 114 -5.70 -6.64 9.60
C VAL A 114 -6.27 -5.23 9.58
N PRO A 115 -7.58 -5.04 9.35
CA PRO A 115 -8.23 -3.77 9.62
C PRO A 115 -8.05 -3.43 11.11
N VAL A 116 -7.44 -2.29 11.43
CA VAL A 116 -7.18 -1.88 12.82
C VAL A 116 -7.92 -0.61 13.23
N LYS A 117 -8.33 0.21 12.27
CA LYS A 117 -9.06 1.45 12.52
C LYS A 117 -9.95 1.81 11.34
N TRP A 118 -11.13 2.35 11.65
CA TRP A 118 -12.02 2.99 10.67
C TRP A 118 -12.41 4.37 11.22
N ASP A 119 -12.31 5.39 10.36
CA ASP A 119 -12.86 6.72 10.63
C ASP A 119 -13.96 7.00 9.61
N GLY A 120 -15.16 7.29 10.12
CA GLY A 120 -16.31 7.65 9.32
C GLY A 120 -16.24 9.08 8.78
N PRO A 121 -17.19 9.47 7.91
CA PRO A 121 -17.24 10.81 7.37
C PRO A 121 -17.54 11.86 8.43
N GLN A 122 -16.85 13.00 8.33
CA GLN A 122 -17.20 14.18 9.09
C GLN A 122 -18.50 14.78 8.51
N LEU A 123 -19.55 14.80 9.30
CA LEU A 123 -20.86 15.34 8.90
C LEU A 123 -21.01 16.76 9.44
N SER A 124 -21.17 17.75 8.55
CA SER A 124 -21.43 19.14 8.92
C SER A 124 -22.41 19.79 7.96
N VAL A 125 -23.44 20.45 8.50
CA VAL A 125 -24.44 21.18 7.71
C VAL A 125 -23.83 22.39 6.99
N SER A 126 -22.73 22.95 7.52
CA SER A 126 -22.09 24.15 6.99
C SER A 126 -21.05 23.89 5.88
N GLN A 127 -20.73 22.63 5.60
CA GLN A 127 -19.70 22.26 4.63
C GLN A 127 -20.31 21.52 3.44
N ASN A 128 -20.05 22.01 2.22
CA ASN A 128 -20.41 21.33 0.98
C ASN A 128 -19.22 20.51 0.47
N ALA A 129 -18.98 19.35 1.09
CA ALA A 129 -17.89 18.45 0.76
C ALA A 129 -18.38 17.01 0.58
N ILE A 130 -17.62 16.22 -0.19
CA ILE A 130 -17.88 14.78 -0.32
C ILE A 130 -17.59 14.12 1.03
N ALA A 131 -18.51 13.27 1.50
CA ALA A 131 -18.28 12.44 2.67
C ALA A 131 -17.13 11.46 2.39
N VAL A 132 -16.09 11.47 3.21
CA VAL A 132 -14.91 10.62 3.06
C VAL A 132 -14.77 9.72 4.29
N GLU A 133 -14.53 8.44 4.07
CA GLU A 133 -14.16 7.49 5.12
C GLU A 133 -12.72 7.01 4.94
N SER A 134 -12.08 6.57 6.03
CA SER A 134 -10.76 5.95 5.99
C SER A 134 -10.70 4.62 6.74
N LEU A 135 -9.93 3.69 6.18
CA LEU A 135 -9.60 2.41 6.80
C LEU A 135 -8.08 2.28 6.94
N GLU A 136 -7.63 1.92 8.14
CA GLU A 136 -6.24 1.61 8.45
C GLU A 136 -6.04 0.11 8.55
N ILE A 137 -5.01 -0.40 7.86
CA ILE A 137 -4.67 -1.83 7.81
C ILE A 137 -3.24 -2.01 8.28
N ALA A 138 -3.07 -2.71 9.40
CA ALA A 138 -1.76 -3.21 9.82
C ALA A 138 -1.40 -4.46 8.99
N HIS A 139 -0.15 -4.60 8.55
CA HIS A 139 0.28 -5.73 7.72
C HIS A 139 1.72 -6.14 8.05
N GLU A 140 2.10 -7.36 7.68
CA GLU A 140 3.39 -7.96 8.06
C GLU A 140 4.46 -7.84 6.97
N GLY A 141 4.13 -7.20 5.86
CA GLY A 141 5.08 -6.96 4.77
C GLY A 141 4.42 -6.40 3.54
N ILE A 142 5.23 -5.79 2.68
CA ILE A 142 4.82 -5.32 1.37
C ILE A 142 5.85 -5.71 0.32
N THR A 143 5.39 -6.22 -0.80
CA THR A 143 6.24 -6.60 -1.93
C THR A 143 5.80 -5.84 -3.18
N LYS A 144 6.77 -5.32 -3.93
CA LYS A 144 6.50 -4.64 -5.20
C LYS A 144 6.68 -5.62 -6.34
N TYR A 145 5.61 -5.87 -7.09
CA TYR A 145 5.72 -6.52 -8.39
C TYR A 145 5.90 -5.45 -9.48
N LYS A 146 6.99 -5.59 -10.25
CA LYS A 146 7.21 -4.78 -11.46
C LYS A 146 6.57 -5.53 -12.63
N VAL A 147 5.46 -5.03 -13.14
CA VAL A 147 4.87 -5.57 -14.39
C VAL A 147 5.85 -5.26 -15.53
N ASN A 148 6.29 -6.28 -16.26
CA ASN A 148 7.11 -6.07 -17.44
C ASN A 148 6.25 -5.38 -18.51
N PRO A 149 6.65 -4.22 -19.08
CA PRO A 149 5.91 -3.58 -20.15
C PRO A 149 5.72 -4.47 -21.41
N LEU A 150 6.41 -5.60 -21.53
CA LEU A 150 6.26 -6.54 -22.65
C LEU A 150 5.36 -7.74 -22.36
N ASP A 151 4.85 -7.85 -21.13
CA ASP A 151 3.74 -8.75 -20.81
C ASP A 151 2.49 -8.28 -21.57
N ARG A 152 2.24 -8.95 -22.71
CA ARG A 152 1.00 -8.93 -23.47
C ARG A 152 0.49 -10.36 -23.56
N SER A 153 0.14 -10.99 -22.44
CA SER A 153 -0.61 -12.25 -22.52
C SER A 153 -1.34 -12.55 -21.22
N GLY A 154 -2.54 -12.03 -21.10
CA GLY A 154 -3.64 -12.68 -20.39
C GLY A 154 -4.81 -12.73 -21.38
N GLY A 155 -5.16 -13.94 -21.83
CA GLY A 155 -6.30 -14.20 -22.71
C GLY A 155 -7.63 -14.18 -21.99
#